data_AF-A0A1H3Z023-F1
#
_entry.id   AF-A0A1H3Z023-F1
#
_cell.length_a   1.000
_cell.length_b   1.000
_cell.length_c   1.000
_cell.angle_alpha   90.00
_cell.angle_beta   90.00
_cell.angle_gamma   90.00
#
_symmetry.space_group_name_H-M   'P 1'
#
loop_
_entity.id
_entity.type
_entity.pdbx_description
1 polymer ?
#
loop_
_entity_poly.entity_id
_entity_poly.type
_entity_poly.pdbx_seq_one_letter_code
_entity_poly.pdbx_strand_id
1 'polypeptide(L)' 'MVLTEFDEKVFADDMREEGRIEGRIEGRTEEKLENIKKLMNNLNLTVEQAMEALDVPKADYDKFKAML' A
#
# COMPACT_ATOMS: atom_id res chain seq x y z
N MET A 1 5.05 6.84 -44.41
CA MET A 1 3.67 7.06 -43.96
C MET A 1 3.68 6.90 -42.45
N VAL A 2 3.10 7.88 -41.75
CA VAL A 2 3.37 8.22 -40.35
C VAL A 2 2.94 7.09 -39.41
N LEU A 3 3.79 6.83 -38.42
CA LEU A 3 3.55 5.89 -37.33
C LEU A 3 2.30 6.29 -36.52
N THR A 4 1.66 5.25 -35.99
CA THR A 4 0.80 5.25 -34.80
C THR A 4 -0.55 5.97 -34.93
N GLU A 5 -1.56 5.22 -35.37
CA GLU A 5 -2.89 5.30 -34.76
C GLU A 5 -2.70 4.96 -33.29
N PHE A 6 -2.37 5.99 -32.50
CA PHE A 6 -2.27 5.92 -31.05
C PHE A 6 -3.70 5.76 -30.55
N ASP A 7 -4.12 4.50 -30.37
CA ASP A 7 -5.46 4.12 -29.98
C ASP A 7 -5.72 4.63 -28.55
N GLU A 8 -6.20 5.88 -28.47
CA GLU A 8 -6.47 6.65 -27.26
C GLU A 8 -7.35 5.89 -26.25
N LYS A 9 -8.11 4.90 -26.73
CA LYS A 9 -8.93 4.00 -25.93
C LYS A 9 -8.12 3.01 -25.08
N VAL A 10 -7.01 2.48 -25.60
CA VAL A 10 -6.19 1.50 -24.88
C VAL A 10 -5.49 2.17 -23.70
N PHE A 11 -5.01 3.41 -23.88
CA PHE A 11 -4.37 4.19 -22.82
C PHE A 11 -5.33 4.55 -21.67
N ALA A 12 -6.60 4.83 -22.00
CA ALA A 12 -7.61 5.18 -21.00
C ALA A 12 -8.03 3.98 -20.13
N ASP A 13 -8.04 2.77 -20.70
CA ASP A 13 -8.31 1.54 -19.95
C ASP A 13 -7.10 1.13 -19.10
N ASP A 14 -5.88 1.22 -19.64
CA ASP A 14 -4.64 0.95 -18.86
C ASP A 14 -4.53 1.90 -17.65
N MET A 15 -4.76 3.21 -17.83
CA MET A 15 -4.72 4.17 -16.72
C MET A 15 -5.78 3.93 -15.64
N ARG A 16 -6.95 3.39 -16.01
CA ARG A 16 -8.00 3.03 -15.04
C ARG A 16 -7.66 1.75 -14.28
N GLU A 17 -7.08 0.77 -14.95
CA GLU A 17 -6.67 -0.49 -14.36
C GLU A 17 -5.53 -0.24 -13.36
N GLU A 18 -4.50 0.50 -13.77
CA GLU A 18 -3.35 0.86 -12.93
C GLU A 18 -3.76 1.68 -11.71
N GLY A 19 -4.56 2.74 -11.88
CA GLY A 19 -5.03 3.56 -10.77
C GLY A 19 -5.91 2.81 -9.76
N ARG A 20 -6.61 1.75 -10.18
CA ARG A 20 -7.36 0.87 -9.28
C ARG A 20 -6.45 -0.08 -8.51
N ILE A 21 -5.37 -0.55 -9.12
CA ILE A 21 -4.43 -1.49 -8.50
C ILE A 21 -3.58 -0.75 -7.47
N GLU A 22 -3.03 0.42 -7.83
CA GLU A 22 -2.27 1.27 -6.90
C GLU A 22 -3.13 1.70 -5.71
N GLY A 23 -4.33 2.25 -5.94
CA GLY A 23 -5.20 2.67 -4.83
C GLY A 23 -5.60 1.53 -3.87
N ARG A 24 -5.64 0.28 -4.34
CA ARG A 24 -5.91 -0.90 -3.49
C ARG A 24 -4.70 -1.37 -2.71
N ILE A 25 -3.50 -1.15 -3.24
CA ILE A 25 -2.23 -1.51 -2.59
C ILE A 25 -1.91 -0.44 -1.55
N GLU A 26 -2.01 0.83 -1.92
CA GLU A 26 -1.84 1.96 -1.01
C GLU A 26 -2.85 1.91 0.13
N GLY A 27 -4.15 1.76 -0.17
CA GLY A 27 -5.18 1.67 0.87
C GLY A 27 -4.95 0.51 1.86
N ARG A 28 -4.49 -0.66 1.39
CA ARG A 28 -4.14 -1.78 2.29
C ARG A 28 -2.91 -1.52 3.13
N THR A 29 -1.95 -0.74 2.62
CA THR A 29 -0.71 -0.41 3.34
C THR A 29 -0.97 0.68 4.37
N GLU A 30 -1.76 1.69 4.01
CA GLU A 30 -2.22 2.75 4.91
C GLU A 30 -3.09 2.20 6.03
N GLU A 31 -4.06 1.33 5.73
CA GLU A 31 -4.92 0.72 6.75
C GLU A 31 -4.09 -0.12 7.74
N LYS A 32 -3.09 -0.85 7.25
CA LYS A 32 -2.15 -1.58 8.12
C LYS A 32 -1.33 -0.63 9.00
N LEU A 33 -0.80 0.46 8.45
CA LEU A 33 -0.08 1.48 9.24
C LEU A 33 -0.95 2.11 10.30
N GLU A 34 -2.19 2.46 9.96
CA GLU A 34 -3.14 3.05 10.90
C GLU A 34 -3.48 2.06 12.02
N ASN A 35 -3.64 0.78 11.69
CA ASN A 35 -3.85 -0.29 12.67
C ASN A 35 -2.62 -0.48 13.57
N ILE A 36 -1.39 -0.45 13.03
CA ILE A 36 -0.16 -0.49 13.82
C ILE A 36 -0.13 0.69 14.81
N LYS A 37 -0.39 1.92 14.33
CA LYS A 37 -0.45 3.12 15.19
C LYS A 37 -1.51 3.02 16.27
N LYS A 38 -2.71 2.51 15.93
CA LYS A 38 -3.79 2.28 16.90
C LYS A 38 -3.40 1.25 17.96
N LEU A 39 -2.75 0.16 17.58
CA LEU A 39 -2.24 -0.85 18.52
C LEU A 39 -1.16 -0.26 19.44
N MET A 40 -0.24 0.54 18.91
CA MET A 40 0.76 1.24 19.71
C MET A 40 0.11 2.18 20.72
N ASN A 41 -0.84 3.02 20.30
CA ASN A 41 -1.47 4.01 21.19
C ASN A 41 -2.44 3.39 22.20
N ASN A 42 -3.25 2.41 21.79
CA ASN A 42 -4.28 1.83 22.64
C ASN A 42 -3.71 0.80 23.63
N LEU A 43 -2.66 0.07 23.23
CA LEU A 43 -2.11 -1.03 24.02
C LEU A 43 -0.68 -0.75 24.51
N ASN A 44 -0.12 0.45 24.25
CA ASN A 44 1.28 0.81 24.54
C ASN A 44 2.30 -0.21 24.00
N LEU A 45 1.96 -0.84 22.88
CA LEU A 45 2.82 -1.82 22.23
C LEU A 45 3.93 -1.13 21.44
N THR A 46 5.07 -1.81 21.31
CA THR A 46 6.10 -1.36 20.37
C THR A 46 5.66 -1.60 18.93
N VAL A 47 6.28 -0.88 17.99
CA VAL A 47 6.05 -1.04 16.55
C VAL A 47 6.12 -2.51 16.13
N GLU A 48 7.14 -3.23 16.61
CA GLU A 48 7.36 -4.65 16.30
C GLU A 48 6.25 -5.54 16.87
N GLN A 49 5.81 -5.30 18.10
CA GLN A 49 4.71 -6.05 18.72
C GLN A 49 3.37 -5.80 18.02
N ALA A 50 3.11 -4.55 17.61
CA ALA A 50 1.92 -4.20 16.84
C ALA A 50 1.95 -4.83 15.44
N MET A 51 3.12 -4.91 14.80
CA MET A 51 3.31 -5.62 13.53
C MET A 51 3.12 -7.13 13.68
N GLU A 52 3.66 -7.73 14.74
CA GLU A 52 3.49 -9.15 15.05
C GLU A 52 2.02 -9.48 15.34
N ALA A 53 1.29 -8.60 16.04
CA ALA A 53 -0.14 -8.72 16.26
C ALA A 53 -0.99 -8.62 14.98
N LEU A 54 -0.48 -7.95 13.94
CA LEU A 54 -1.10 -7.86 12.61
C LEU A 54 -0.57 -8.93 11.63
N ASP A 55 0.19 -9.90 12.13
CA ASP A 55 0.80 -10.98 11.35
C ASP A 55 1.62 -10.44 10.16
N VAL A 56 2.28 -9.29 10.36
CA VAL A 56 3.12 -8.67 9.35
C VAL A 56 4.42 -9.47 9.24
N PRO A 57 4.87 -9.83 8.03
CA PRO A 57 6.14 -10.49 7.85
C PRO A 57 7.29 -9.59 8.30
N LYS A 58 8.30 -10.15 8.97
CA LYS A 58 9.51 -9.40 9.37
C LYS A 58 10.22 -8.72 8.20
N ALA A 59 10.10 -9.27 6.99
CA ALA A 59 10.63 -8.68 5.76
C ALA A 59 9.99 -7.31 5.42
N ASP A 60 8.78 -7.05 5.88
CA ASP A 60 8.09 -5.77 5.69
C ASP A 60 8.22 -4.84 6.91
N TYR A 61 8.82 -5.28 8.02
CA TYR A 61 9.00 -4.45 9.22
C TYR A 61 9.78 -3.18 8.90
N ASP A 62 10.84 -3.28 8.10
CA ASP A 62 11.65 -2.12 7.70
C ASP A 62 10.85 -1.13 6.86
N LYS A 63 9.97 -1.62 5.96
CA LYS A 63 9.10 -0.75 5.16
C LYS A 63 8.16 0.05 6.05
N PHE A 64 7.49 -0.63 6.98
CA PHE A 64 6.53 0.00 7.86
C PHE A 64 7.22 0.88 8.92
N LYS A 65 8.41 0.51 9.42
CA LYS A 65 9.24 1.38 10.29
C LYS A 65 9.68 2.65 9.57
N ALA A 66 10.04 2.56 8.28
CA ALA A 66 10.40 3.74 7.50
C ALA A 66 9.21 4.69 7.25
N MET A 67 7.97 4.19 7.35
CA MET A 67 6.73 4.94 7.17
C MET A 67 6.09 5.44 8.49
N LEU A 68 6.64 5.05 9.64
CA LEU A 68 6.15 5.41 10.99
C LEU A 68 6.90 6.61 11.55
#